data_AF-A0A7W5CDG1-F1
#
_entry.id   AF-A0A7W5CDG1-F1
#
_cell.length_a   1.000
_cell.length_b   1.000
_cell.length_c   1.000
_cell.angle_alpha   90.00
_cell.angle_beta   90.00
_cell.angle_gamma   90.00
#
_symmetry.space_group_name_H-M   'P 1'
#
loop_
_entity.id
_entity.type
_entity.pdbx_description
1 polymer ?
#
loop_
_entity_poly.entity_id
_entity_poly.type
_entity_poly.pdbx_seq_one_letter_code
_entity_poly.pdbx_strand_id
1 'polypeptide(L)'
;MEATEVIASGAGSNPKNHLSTPASLGINVFFIIYSLLCVIPLVLIVMVSVTDESAVISNGYQFIPAKFDLGAYQFLFKDATQILRSYSISIFVTIVGTTLSLVIMALYAYPISRNDFPHAKFFTFFVFFTMLFSGGLVPWYLVYAQTLELKDTLLALIMPLLVAAFFVLIIRTFFQTTIPAAILESANIDGAGELTIFLKIVLPLSLPVLATVALFQTLTYWNDWFLSLVFITKDGNITVQYLMYKTMLNIQFLANNSTAAAAITAAGGTFKFPSETVRMAMVVVGIGPIIFAYPFFQKYFVKGLTVGAVKG
;
A
#
# COMPACT_ATOMS: atom_id res chain seq x y z
N MET A 1 25.97 12.09 -8.62
CA MET A 1 27.17 12.39 -7.81
C MET A 1 26.81 12.98 -6.45
N GLU A 2 25.83 13.89 -6.35
CA GLU A 2 25.36 14.46 -5.06
C GLU A 2 24.66 13.48 -4.10
N ALA A 3 24.06 12.38 -4.60
CA ALA A 3 23.37 11.41 -3.73
C ALA A 3 24.32 10.55 -2.88
N THR A 4 25.59 10.43 -3.27
CA THR A 4 26.60 9.63 -2.56
C THR A 4 27.28 10.44 -1.45
N GLU A 5 27.40 11.75 -1.61
CA GLU A 5 28.01 12.65 -0.61
C GLU A 5 27.13 12.88 0.63
N VAL A 6 25.80 12.90 0.47
CA VAL A 6 24.88 13.12 1.60
C VAL A 6 24.83 11.92 2.55
N ILE A 7 25.10 10.70 2.06
CA ILE A 7 25.18 9.50 2.91
C ILE A 7 26.51 9.45 3.68
N ALA A 8 27.58 10.05 3.13
CA ALA A 8 28.91 10.03 3.76
C ALA A 8 29.07 11.05 4.90
N SER A 9 28.36 12.18 4.89
CA SER A 9 28.62 13.28 5.85
C SER A 9 27.85 13.23 7.17
N GLY A 10 26.90 12.29 7.34
CA GLY A 10 26.08 12.16 8.55
C GLY A 10 26.57 11.13 9.58
N ALA A 11 27.60 10.35 9.25
CA ALA A 11 28.14 9.35 10.16
C ALA A 11 29.14 10.00 11.12
N GLY A 12 28.63 10.61 12.19
CA GLY A 12 29.44 10.85 13.37
C GLY A 12 30.01 9.50 13.84
N SER A 13 31.29 9.25 13.53
CA SER A 13 31.95 7.98 13.82
C SER A 13 32.16 7.87 15.32
N ASN A 14 31.20 7.26 16.02
CA ASN A 14 31.36 6.87 17.40
C ASN A 14 32.46 5.78 17.46
N PRO A 15 33.62 6.01 18.11
CA PRO A 15 34.80 5.15 18.03
C PRO A 15 34.63 3.75 18.67
N LYS A 16 33.43 3.43 19.17
CA LYS A 16 33.07 2.12 19.71
C LYS A 16 32.32 1.21 18.73
N ASN A 17 32.01 1.69 17.52
CA ASN A 17 31.18 0.95 16.53
C ASN A 17 31.97 0.45 15.30
N HIS A 18 33.28 0.22 15.45
CA HIS A 18 34.09 -0.40 14.41
C HIS A 18 33.90 -1.92 14.46
N LEU A 19 32.96 -2.42 13.66
CA LEU A 19 32.89 -3.84 13.34
C LEU A 19 34.24 -4.28 12.73
N SER A 20 34.71 -5.47 13.10
CA SER A 20 35.93 -6.01 12.51
C SER A 20 35.74 -6.13 10.99
N THR A 21 36.78 -5.85 10.20
CA THR A 21 36.76 -5.95 8.73
C THR A 21 36.11 -7.24 8.19
N PRO A 22 36.37 -8.44 8.76
CA PRO A 22 35.68 -9.66 8.34
C PRO A 22 34.19 -9.69 8.74
N ALA A 23 33.80 -9.11 9.87
CA ALA A 23 32.39 -9.01 10.26
C ALA A 23 31.62 -8.04 9.35
N SER A 24 32.20 -6.89 9.00
CA SER A 24 31.62 -5.97 8.02
C SER A 24 31.46 -6.60 6.64
N LEU A 25 32.46 -7.37 6.19
CA LEU A 25 32.38 -8.10 4.93
C LEU A 25 31.25 -9.14 4.95
N GLY A 26 31.13 -9.93 6.02
CA GLY A 26 30.07 -10.91 6.18
C GLY A 26 28.67 -10.30 6.16
N ILE A 27 28.48 -9.18 6.86
CA ILE A 27 27.21 -8.43 6.90
C ILE A 27 26.87 -7.88 5.50
N ASN A 28 27.85 -7.30 4.79
CA ASN A 28 27.63 -6.76 3.45
C ASN A 28 27.26 -7.87 2.45
N VAL A 29 27.94 -9.02 2.48
CA VAL A 29 27.62 -10.17 1.62
C VAL A 29 26.21 -10.67 1.90
N PHE A 30 25.82 -10.78 3.17
CA PHE A 30 24.45 -11.14 3.54
C PHE A 30 23.41 -10.17 2.96
N PHE A 31 23.62 -8.85 3.09
CA PHE A 31 22.69 -7.86 2.54
C PHE A 31 22.64 -7.87 1.00
N ILE A 32 23.76 -8.13 0.33
CA ILE A 32 23.78 -8.29 -1.14
C ILE A 32 22.95 -9.51 -1.55
N ILE A 33 23.17 -10.67 -0.91
CA ILE A 33 22.39 -11.89 -1.21
C ILE A 33 20.91 -11.65 -0.95
N TYR A 34 20.57 -11.05 0.19
CA TYR A 34 19.19 -10.73 0.54
C TYR A 34 18.54 -9.79 -0.49
N SER A 35 19.26 -8.75 -0.92
CA SER A 35 18.78 -7.84 -1.97
C SER A 35 18.56 -8.57 -3.30
N LEU A 36 19.46 -9.46 -3.70
CA LEU A 36 19.31 -10.27 -4.90
C LEU A 36 18.08 -11.19 -4.81
N LEU A 37 17.84 -11.83 -3.67
CA LEU A 37 16.66 -12.69 -3.46
C LEU A 37 15.34 -11.90 -3.59
N CYS A 38 15.33 -10.61 -3.27
CA CYS A 38 14.16 -9.75 -3.46
C CYS A 38 13.99 -9.27 -4.91
N VAL A 39 15.09 -8.96 -5.60
CA VAL A 39 15.05 -8.38 -6.96
C VAL A 39 14.85 -9.45 -8.04
N ILE A 40 15.46 -10.63 -7.89
CA ILE A 40 15.42 -11.71 -8.88
C ILE A 40 13.98 -12.10 -9.27
N PRO A 41 13.03 -12.32 -8.33
CA PRO A 41 11.63 -12.62 -8.68
C PRO A 41 10.94 -11.50 -9.46
N LEU A 42 11.22 -10.23 -9.13
CA LEU A 42 10.63 -9.08 -9.83
C LEU A 42 11.12 -9.00 -11.27
N VAL A 43 12.42 -9.23 -11.49
CA VAL A 43 12.98 -9.31 -12.85
C VAL A 43 12.34 -10.45 -13.61
N LEU A 44 12.17 -11.62 -12.99
CA LEU A 44 11.54 -12.77 -13.64
C LEU A 44 10.10 -12.48 -14.07
N ILE A 45 9.30 -11.79 -13.24
CA ILE A 45 7.93 -11.37 -13.58
C ILE A 45 7.94 -10.50 -14.84
N VAL A 46 8.84 -9.52 -14.92
CA VAL A 46 8.95 -8.62 -16.09
C VAL A 46 9.41 -9.37 -17.33
N MET A 47 10.33 -10.32 -17.21
CA MET A 47 10.82 -11.09 -18.36
C MET A 47 9.77 -12.07 -18.87
N VAL A 48 9.05 -12.75 -17.98
CA VAL A 48 7.94 -13.64 -18.36
C VAL A 48 6.79 -12.85 -18.98
N SER A 49 6.48 -11.64 -18.52
CA SER A 49 5.38 -10.84 -19.09
C SER A 49 5.62 -10.40 -20.54
N VAL A 50 6.87 -10.38 -21.02
CA VAL A 50 7.25 -10.05 -22.41
C VAL A 50 7.65 -11.27 -23.25
N THR A 51 7.40 -12.48 -22.75
CA THR A 51 7.71 -13.74 -23.46
C THR A 51 6.47 -14.33 -24.11
N ASP A 52 6.62 -15.02 -25.24
CA ASP A 52 5.56 -15.81 -25.88
C ASP A 52 5.06 -16.93 -24.94
N GLU A 53 3.74 -17.01 -24.73
CA GLU A 53 3.11 -18.00 -23.84
C GLU A 53 3.52 -19.44 -24.18
N SER A 54 3.61 -19.78 -25.46
CA SER A 54 3.96 -21.15 -25.85
C SER A 54 5.41 -21.50 -25.52
N ALA A 55 6.31 -20.52 -25.53
CA ALA A 55 7.68 -20.69 -25.07
C ALA A 55 7.76 -20.81 -23.53
N VAL A 56 6.91 -20.08 -22.79
CA VAL A 56 6.82 -20.19 -21.33
C VAL A 56 6.31 -21.57 -20.90
N ILE A 57 5.29 -22.10 -21.58
CA ILE A 57 4.75 -23.44 -21.30
C ILE A 57 5.75 -24.54 -21.65
N SER A 58 6.48 -24.41 -22.76
CA SER A 58 7.41 -25.47 -23.21
C SER A 58 8.76 -25.46 -22.48
N ASN A 59 9.32 -24.27 -22.23
CA ASN A 59 10.69 -24.11 -21.74
C ASN A 59 10.73 -23.70 -20.26
N GLY A 60 9.58 -23.43 -19.64
CA GLY A 60 9.47 -22.91 -18.29
C GLY A 60 9.82 -21.43 -18.17
N TYR A 61 9.90 -20.94 -16.93
CA TYR A 61 10.29 -19.56 -16.66
C TYR A 61 11.79 -19.36 -16.86
N GLN A 62 12.13 -18.37 -17.68
CA GLN A 62 13.51 -18.05 -18.05
C GLN A 62 13.77 -16.56 -17.82
N PHE A 63 15.00 -16.24 -17.41
CA PHE A 63 15.44 -14.85 -17.25
C PHE A 63 15.64 -14.13 -18.58
N ILE A 64 15.84 -14.86 -19.68
CA ILE A 64 15.98 -14.31 -21.02
C ILE A 64 14.82 -14.88 -21.84
N PRO A 65 13.95 -14.03 -22.44
CA PRO A 65 12.83 -14.49 -23.23
C PRO A 65 13.34 -15.30 -24.43
N ALA A 66 12.92 -16.55 -24.55
CA ALA A 66 13.24 -17.37 -25.73
C ALA A 66 12.62 -16.79 -27.01
N LYS A 67 11.45 -16.16 -26.88
CA LYS A 67 10.78 -15.41 -27.94
C LYS A 67 10.07 -14.23 -27.33
N PHE A 68 10.42 -13.03 -27.79
CA PHE A 68 9.79 -11.78 -27.35
C PHE A 68 8.39 -11.66 -27.96
N ASP A 69 7.39 -11.45 -27.11
CA ASP A 69 6.00 -11.21 -27.51
C ASP A 69 5.31 -10.25 -26.54
N LEU A 70 4.59 -9.26 -27.09
CA LEU A 70 3.81 -8.30 -26.32
C LEU A 70 2.31 -8.62 -26.35
N GLY A 71 1.92 -9.81 -26.81
CA GLY A 71 0.54 -10.28 -26.87
C GLY A 71 -0.22 -10.14 -25.54
N ALA A 72 0.45 -10.38 -24.40
CA ALA A 72 -0.12 -10.20 -23.07
C ALA A 72 -0.53 -8.75 -22.79
N TYR A 73 0.32 -7.78 -23.15
CA TYR A 73 0.02 -6.36 -23.01
C TYR A 73 -1.03 -5.91 -24.01
N GLN A 74 -0.97 -6.37 -25.26
CA GLN A 74 -1.99 -6.07 -26.26
C GLN A 74 -3.36 -6.57 -25.81
N PHE A 75 -3.44 -7.78 -25.24
CA PHE A 75 -4.66 -8.33 -24.65
C PHE A 75 -5.19 -7.45 -23.52
N LEU A 76 -4.32 -7.06 -22.58
CA LEU A 76 -4.70 -6.20 -21.46
C LEU A 76 -5.23 -4.85 -21.95
N PHE A 77 -4.51 -4.21 -22.88
CA PHE A 77 -4.87 -2.90 -23.42
C PHE A 77 -5.98 -2.92 -24.49
N LYS A 78 -6.61 -4.08 -24.78
CA LYS A 78 -7.82 -4.11 -25.62
C LYS A 78 -8.94 -3.25 -25.05
N ASP A 79 -9.02 -3.16 -23.73
CA ASP A 79 -9.93 -2.24 -23.02
C ASP A 79 -9.13 -1.17 -22.26
N ALA A 80 -8.31 -0.43 -22.99
CA ALA A 80 -7.47 0.63 -22.43
C ALA A 80 -8.30 1.72 -21.72
N THR A 81 -9.52 1.99 -22.18
CA THR A 81 -10.43 2.97 -21.56
C THR A 81 -10.82 2.54 -20.15
N GLN A 82 -11.19 1.27 -19.96
CA GLN A 82 -11.52 0.74 -18.65
C GLN A 82 -10.30 0.73 -17.73
N ILE A 83 -9.12 0.34 -18.23
CA ILE A 83 -7.88 0.36 -17.45
C ILE A 83 -7.57 1.77 -16.96
N LEU A 84 -7.60 2.77 -17.85
CA LEU A 84 -7.32 4.15 -17.50
C LEU A 84 -8.31 4.69 -16.45
N ARG A 85 -9.59 4.34 -16.59
CA ARG A 85 -10.63 4.68 -15.61
C ARG A 85 -10.40 3.99 -14.26
N SER A 86 -10.04 2.71 -14.25
CA SER A 86 -9.73 2.00 -13.01
C SER A 86 -8.50 2.55 -12.32
N TYR A 87 -7.50 3.00 -13.08
CA TYR A 87 -6.35 3.72 -12.54
C TYR A 87 -6.75 5.05 -11.90
N SER A 88 -7.56 5.87 -12.58
CA SER A 88 -7.98 7.15 -12.03
C SER A 88 -8.78 6.98 -10.74
N ILE A 89 -9.64 5.96 -10.67
CA ILE A 89 -10.37 5.58 -9.46
C ILE A 89 -9.42 5.12 -8.36
N SER A 90 -8.50 4.20 -8.65
CA SER A 90 -7.53 3.72 -7.65
C SER A 90 -6.65 4.84 -7.10
N ILE A 91 -6.16 5.73 -7.96
CA ILE A 91 -5.36 6.90 -7.54
C ILE A 91 -6.22 7.81 -6.67
N PHE A 92 -7.45 8.12 -7.08
CA PHE A 92 -8.37 8.96 -6.31
C PHE A 92 -8.67 8.37 -4.93
N VAL A 93 -9.10 7.11 -4.87
CA VAL A 93 -9.42 6.39 -3.62
C VAL A 93 -8.18 6.32 -2.72
N THR A 94 -7.00 6.08 -3.29
CA THR A 94 -5.75 6.00 -2.52
C THR A 94 -5.38 7.35 -1.91
N ILE A 95 -5.41 8.43 -2.68
CA ILE A 95 -5.03 9.77 -2.19
C ILE A 95 -6.04 10.28 -1.17
N VAL A 96 -7.33 10.26 -1.52
CA VAL A 96 -8.40 10.77 -0.67
C VAL A 96 -8.55 9.88 0.57
N GLY A 97 -8.56 8.57 0.40
CA GLY A 97 -8.65 7.62 1.49
C GLY A 97 -7.48 7.75 2.46
N THR A 98 -6.24 7.75 1.97
CA THR A 98 -5.06 7.92 2.84
C THR A 98 -5.11 9.24 3.61
N THR A 99 -5.46 10.34 2.95
CA THR A 99 -5.53 11.66 3.59
C THR A 99 -6.60 11.68 4.69
N LEU A 100 -7.82 11.22 4.38
CA LEU A 100 -8.91 11.16 5.34
C LEU A 100 -8.61 10.21 6.50
N SER A 101 -8.02 9.05 6.21
CA SER A 101 -7.55 8.10 7.21
C SER A 101 -6.58 8.75 8.19
N LEU A 102 -5.56 9.44 7.70
CA LEU A 102 -4.58 10.11 8.55
C LEU A 102 -5.23 11.17 9.42
N VAL A 103 -6.11 12.00 8.85
CA VAL A 103 -6.81 13.04 9.59
C VAL A 103 -7.66 12.43 10.71
N ILE A 104 -8.49 11.42 10.39
CA ILE A 104 -9.38 10.79 11.37
C ILE A 104 -8.57 10.08 12.45
N MET A 105 -7.55 9.29 12.07
CA MET A 105 -6.73 8.56 13.03
C MET A 105 -5.92 9.50 13.93
N ALA A 106 -5.37 10.60 13.40
CA ALA A 106 -4.66 11.59 14.19
C ALA A 106 -5.60 12.36 15.15
N LEU A 107 -6.78 12.76 14.68
CA LEU A 107 -7.80 13.42 15.51
C LEU A 107 -8.31 12.51 16.62
N TYR A 108 -8.43 11.20 16.37
CA TYR A 108 -8.80 10.24 17.40
C TYR A 108 -7.65 9.98 18.38
N ALA A 109 -6.43 9.83 17.88
CA ALA A 109 -5.26 9.53 18.69
C ALA A 109 -4.85 10.68 19.63
N TYR A 110 -5.10 11.94 19.25
CA TYR A 110 -4.66 13.10 20.03
C TYR A 110 -5.30 13.17 21.42
N PRO A 111 -6.64 13.21 21.60
CA PRO A 111 -7.24 13.28 22.92
C PRO A 111 -6.88 12.09 23.82
N ILE A 112 -6.86 10.87 23.26
CA ILE A 112 -6.58 9.64 24.03
C ILE A 112 -5.09 9.48 24.38
N SER A 113 -4.21 10.26 23.75
CA SER A 113 -2.79 10.33 24.10
C SER A 113 -2.57 11.14 25.37
N ARG A 114 -3.47 12.05 25.74
CA ARG A 114 -3.24 12.93 26.87
C ARG A 114 -3.66 12.30 28.19
N ASN A 115 -2.89 12.59 29.23
CA ASN A 115 -3.15 12.09 30.59
C ASN A 115 -4.28 12.84 31.30
N ASP A 116 -4.59 14.06 30.86
CA ASP A 116 -5.64 14.91 31.41
C ASP A 116 -7.03 14.62 30.83
N PHE A 117 -7.13 13.79 29.78
CA PHE A 117 -8.40 13.34 29.24
C PHE A 117 -8.97 12.18 30.08
N PRO A 118 -10.06 12.39 30.85
CA PRO A 118 -10.51 11.40 31.84
C PRO A 118 -10.90 10.05 31.23
N HIS A 119 -11.39 10.04 29.99
CA HIS A 119 -11.87 8.84 29.29
C HIS A 119 -10.82 8.20 28.38
N ALA A 120 -9.55 8.62 28.44
CA ALA A 120 -8.48 8.11 27.59
C ALA A 120 -8.36 6.58 27.63
N LYS A 121 -8.46 5.97 28.82
CA LYS A 121 -8.38 4.52 29.00
C LYS A 121 -9.54 3.79 28.31
N PHE A 122 -10.76 4.29 28.44
CA PHE A 122 -11.95 3.70 27.82
C PHE A 122 -11.85 3.73 26.30
N PHE A 123 -11.56 4.88 25.69
CA PHE A 123 -11.46 4.99 24.23
C PHE A 123 -10.25 4.23 23.68
N THR A 124 -9.12 4.18 24.41
CA THR A 124 -7.98 3.33 24.04
C THR A 124 -8.35 1.85 24.06
N PHE A 125 -9.08 1.39 25.08
CA PHE A 125 -9.58 0.02 25.14
C PHE A 125 -10.60 -0.25 24.03
N PHE A 126 -11.49 0.70 23.73
CA PHE A 126 -12.50 0.56 22.69
C PHE A 126 -11.88 0.34 21.31
N VAL A 127 -10.92 1.18 20.90
CA VAL A 127 -10.23 1.00 19.61
C VAL A 127 -9.39 -0.28 19.58
N PHE A 128 -8.80 -0.67 20.71
CA PHE A 128 -8.11 -1.95 20.82
C PHE A 128 -9.07 -3.14 20.66
N PHE A 129 -10.25 -3.07 21.28
CA PHE A 129 -11.27 -4.11 21.20
C PHE A 129 -11.75 -4.34 19.77
N THR A 130 -11.93 -3.28 18.96
CA THR A 130 -12.34 -3.43 17.55
C THR A 130 -11.26 -4.07 16.66
N MET A 131 -10.00 -4.05 17.09
CA MET A 131 -8.93 -4.79 16.41
C MET A 131 -9.02 -6.30 16.67
N LEU A 132 -9.48 -6.69 17.87
CA LEU A 132 -9.60 -8.09 18.30
C LEU A 132 -10.91 -8.74 17.87
N PHE A 133 -12.00 -7.96 17.90
CA PHE A 133 -13.35 -8.43 17.64
C PHE A 133 -13.98 -7.68 16.47
N SER A 134 -14.56 -8.43 15.54
CA SER A 134 -15.25 -7.91 14.37
C SER A 134 -16.64 -8.55 14.24
N GLY A 135 -17.61 -7.79 13.73
CA GLY A 135 -18.96 -8.28 13.44
C GLY A 135 -19.02 -9.29 12.29
N GLY A 136 -17.90 -9.53 11.60
CA GLY A 136 -17.82 -10.44 10.45
C GLY A 136 -18.32 -9.81 9.15
N LEU A 137 -18.13 -10.53 8.03
CA LEU A 137 -18.33 -10.00 6.69
C LEU A 137 -19.80 -9.62 6.40
N VAL A 138 -20.76 -10.45 6.83
CA VAL A 138 -22.19 -10.23 6.52
C VAL A 138 -22.73 -8.99 7.24
N PRO A 139 -22.62 -8.84 8.58
CA PRO A 139 -23.07 -7.63 9.26
C PRO A 139 -22.32 -6.38 8.78
N TRP A 140 -21.02 -6.49 8.53
CA TRP A 140 -20.23 -5.42 7.95
C TRP A 140 -20.80 -4.98 6.59
N TYR A 141 -21.08 -5.92 5.68
CA TYR A 141 -21.68 -5.61 4.38
C TYR A 141 -23.05 -4.93 4.53
N LEU A 142 -23.93 -5.44 5.40
CA LEU A 142 -25.27 -4.90 5.59
C LEU A 142 -25.22 -3.43 6.06
N VAL A 143 -24.29 -3.08 6.96
CA VAL A 143 -24.11 -1.69 7.42
C VAL A 143 -23.77 -0.77 6.25
N TYR A 144 -22.78 -1.10 5.43
CA TYR A 144 -22.35 -0.23 4.34
C TYR A 144 -23.33 -0.22 3.15
N ALA A 145 -23.86 -1.38 2.78
CA ALA A 145 -24.68 -1.54 1.59
C ALA A 145 -26.16 -1.21 1.81
N GLN A 146 -26.71 -1.52 2.99
CA GLN A 146 -28.15 -1.36 3.26
C GLN A 146 -28.43 -0.20 4.22
N THR A 147 -27.66 -0.05 5.31
CA THR A 147 -27.94 1.03 6.28
C THR A 147 -27.43 2.38 5.80
N LEU A 148 -26.22 2.42 5.24
CA LEU A 148 -25.60 3.64 4.73
C LEU A 148 -25.83 3.85 3.22
N GLU A 149 -26.39 2.85 2.53
CA GLU A 149 -26.72 2.87 1.10
C GLU A 149 -25.54 3.25 0.19
N LEU A 150 -24.32 2.83 0.54
CA LEU A 150 -23.10 3.24 -0.17
C LEU A 150 -22.77 2.40 -1.40
N LYS A 151 -23.63 1.44 -1.76
CA LYS A 151 -23.40 0.54 -2.89
C LYS A 151 -23.20 1.32 -4.19
N ASP A 152 -22.28 0.85 -5.03
CA ASP A 152 -21.90 1.47 -6.31
C ASP A 152 -21.31 2.89 -6.22
N THR A 153 -20.92 3.34 -5.02
CA THR A 153 -20.27 4.65 -4.80
C THR A 153 -18.77 4.53 -4.54
N LEU A 154 -18.01 5.56 -4.88
CA LEU A 154 -16.57 5.63 -4.53
C LEU A 154 -16.35 5.68 -3.01
N LEU A 155 -17.34 6.17 -2.25
CA LEU A 155 -17.25 6.28 -0.81
C LEU A 155 -17.25 4.90 -0.14
N ALA A 156 -17.90 3.89 -0.72
CA ALA A 156 -17.79 2.50 -0.27
C ALA A 156 -16.38 1.90 -0.41
N LEU A 157 -15.53 2.48 -1.27
CA LEU A 157 -14.13 2.08 -1.42
C LEU A 157 -13.19 2.79 -0.43
N ILE A 158 -13.66 3.86 0.21
CA ILE A 158 -12.87 4.69 1.13
C ILE A 158 -13.24 4.36 2.59
N MET A 159 -14.52 4.44 2.90
CA MET A 159 -15.04 4.46 4.27
C MET A 159 -14.64 3.23 5.11
N PRO A 160 -14.69 2.00 4.60
CA PRO A 160 -14.39 0.82 5.42
C PRO A 160 -12.93 0.72 5.87
N LEU A 161 -12.01 1.39 5.18
CA LEU A 161 -10.57 1.37 5.47
C LEU A 161 -10.11 2.61 6.25
N LEU A 162 -11.02 3.56 6.57
CA LEU A 162 -10.63 4.86 7.13
C LEU A 162 -9.83 4.75 8.43
N VAL A 163 -10.23 3.85 9.32
CA VAL A 163 -9.63 3.71 10.65
C VAL A 163 -9.06 2.33 10.83
N ALA A 164 -7.74 2.25 10.92
CA ALA A 164 -7.03 1.05 11.36
C ALA A 164 -6.61 1.25 12.83
N ALA A 165 -7.22 0.46 13.73
CA ALA A 165 -6.98 0.52 15.16
C ALA A 165 -5.49 0.45 15.54
N PHE A 166 -4.74 -0.40 14.85
CA PHE A 166 -3.29 -0.52 15.03
C PHE A 166 -2.54 0.81 14.80
N PHE A 167 -2.85 1.54 13.72
CA PHE A 167 -2.21 2.83 13.43
C PHE A 167 -2.65 3.93 14.39
N VAL A 168 -3.90 3.91 14.86
CA VAL A 168 -4.36 4.81 15.93
C VAL A 168 -3.50 4.63 17.19
N LEU A 169 -3.25 3.39 17.62
CA LEU A 169 -2.45 3.10 18.80
C LEU A 169 -0.98 3.49 18.63
N ILE A 170 -0.42 3.32 17.43
CA ILE A 170 0.94 3.80 17.10
C ILE A 170 1.02 5.32 17.20
N ILE A 171 0.10 6.04 16.54
CA ILE A 171 0.08 7.51 16.56
C ILE A 171 -0.09 8.02 18.00
N ARG A 172 -1.01 7.42 18.77
CA ARG A 172 -1.22 7.73 20.19
C ARG A 172 0.08 7.57 20.98
N THR A 173 0.76 6.44 20.82
CA THR A 173 2.00 6.14 21.55
C THR A 173 3.10 7.13 21.17
N PHE A 174 3.21 7.49 19.89
CA PHE A 174 4.14 8.52 19.43
C PHE A 174 3.84 9.88 20.07
N PHE A 175 2.58 10.32 20.05
CA PHE A 175 2.17 11.58 20.70
C PHE A 175 2.54 11.58 22.19
N GLN A 176 2.28 10.47 22.90
CA GLN A 176 2.62 10.32 24.33
C GLN A 176 4.11 10.38 24.64
N THR A 177 4.93 9.74 23.81
CA THR A 177 6.34 9.51 24.11
C THR A 177 7.26 10.60 23.56
N THR A 178 6.85 11.24 22.47
CA THR A 178 7.72 12.16 21.72
C THR A 178 7.38 13.62 22.00
N ILE A 179 6.14 13.95 22.34
CA ILE A 179 5.69 15.34 22.54
C ILE A 179 5.77 15.66 24.04
N PRO A 180 6.71 16.53 24.47
CA PRO A 180 6.85 16.86 25.88
C PRO A 180 5.62 17.62 26.40
N ALA A 181 5.11 17.21 27.57
CA ALA A 181 3.97 17.88 28.23
C ALA A 181 4.22 19.39 28.45
N ALA A 182 5.46 19.77 28.76
CA ALA A 182 5.85 21.17 28.97
C ALA A 182 5.56 22.08 27.76
N ILE A 183 5.67 21.55 26.52
CA ILE A 183 5.34 22.33 25.31
C ILE A 183 3.82 22.58 25.23
N LEU A 184 3.03 21.57 25.58
CA LEU A 184 1.57 21.67 25.58
C LEU A 184 1.08 22.60 26.71
N GLU A 185 1.68 22.51 27.90
CA GLU A 185 1.39 23.40 29.03
C GLU A 185 1.75 24.85 28.72
N SER A 186 2.93 25.10 28.13
CA SER A 186 3.32 26.46 27.71
C SER A 186 2.33 27.04 26.71
N ALA A 187 1.91 26.27 25.70
CA ALA A 187 0.94 26.73 24.72
C ALA A 187 -0.44 27.03 25.34
N ASN A 188 -0.85 26.25 26.34
CA ASN A 188 -2.07 26.51 27.11
C ASN A 188 -1.96 27.78 27.97
N ILE A 189 -0.80 28.04 28.59
CA ILE A 189 -0.54 29.28 29.34
C ILE A 189 -0.60 30.49 28.40
N ASP A 190 -0.12 30.36 27.16
CA ASP A 190 -0.21 31.37 26.10
C ASP A 190 -1.64 31.53 25.51
N GLY A 191 -2.62 30.78 26.03
CA GLY A 191 -4.03 30.87 25.63
C GLY A 191 -4.34 30.22 24.27
N ALA A 192 -3.46 29.36 23.76
CA ALA A 192 -3.72 28.64 22.51
C ALA A 192 -4.84 27.61 22.70
N GLY A 193 -5.88 27.69 21.87
CA GLY A 193 -6.96 26.69 21.87
C GLY A 193 -6.47 25.31 21.40
N GLU A 194 -7.16 24.25 21.82
CA GLU A 194 -6.72 22.86 21.61
C GLU A 194 -6.51 22.46 20.14
N LEU A 195 -7.39 22.92 19.25
CA LEU A 195 -7.22 22.68 17.81
C LEU A 195 -5.99 23.40 17.26
N THR A 196 -5.63 24.57 17.83
CA THR A 196 -4.43 25.32 17.46
C THR A 196 -3.17 24.57 17.92
N ILE A 197 -3.17 24.07 19.16
CA ILE A 197 -2.07 23.24 19.69
C ILE A 197 -1.89 22.00 18.80
N PHE A 198 -2.99 21.32 18.47
CA PHE A 198 -2.96 20.14 17.59
C PHE A 198 -2.35 20.46 16.22
N LEU A 199 -2.88 21.47 15.52
CA LEU A 199 -2.47 21.78 14.14
C LEU A 199 -1.08 22.41 14.04
N LYS A 200 -0.69 23.28 14.98
CA LYS A 200 0.56 24.04 14.90
C LYS A 200 1.74 23.41 15.63
N ILE A 201 1.49 22.53 16.61
CA ILE A 201 2.56 21.95 17.44
C ILE A 201 2.60 20.43 17.27
N VAL A 202 1.49 19.75 17.56
CA VAL A 202 1.46 18.28 17.60
C VAL A 202 1.63 17.69 16.20
N LEU A 203 0.89 18.19 15.21
CA LEU A 203 0.89 17.64 13.86
C LEU A 203 2.26 17.77 13.16
N PRO A 204 2.96 18.94 13.19
CA PRO A 204 4.30 19.06 12.60
C PRO A 204 5.36 18.20 13.29
N LEU A 205 5.32 18.06 14.61
CA LEU A 205 6.23 17.19 15.36
C LEU A 205 5.98 15.70 15.07
N SER A 206 4.80 15.38 14.57
CA SER A 206 4.37 14.00 14.29
C SER A 206 4.50 13.58 12.84
N LEU A 207 5.10 14.41 11.99
CA LEU A 207 5.39 14.06 10.59
C LEU A 207 6.08 12.69 10.42
N PRO A 208 7.04 12.26 11.27
CA PRO A 208 7.68 10.95 11.10
C PRO A 208 6.70 9.76 11.24
N VAL A 209 5.86 9.78 12.28
CA VAL A 209 4.87 8.70 12.49
C VAL A 209 3.76 8.76 11.44
N LEU A 210 3.31 9.96 11.08
CA LEU A 210 2.26 10.14 10.07
C LEU A 210 2.73 9.73 8.69
N ALA A 211 3.98 9.99 8.31
CA ALA A 211 4.55 9.51 7.05
C ALA A 211 4.62 7.98 6.97
N THR A 212 4.92 7.33 8.11
CA THR A 212 4.95 5.87 8.21
C THR A 212 3.55 5.29 8.01
N VAL A 213 2.56 5.81 8.75
CA VAL A 213 1.16 5.42 8.61
C VAL A 213 0.63 5.72 7.21
N ALA A 214 0.99 6.87 6.63
CA ALA A 214 0.60 7.27 5.28
C ALA A 214 1.06 6.27 4.22
N LEU A 215 2.30 5.78 4.32
CA LEU A 215 2.83 4.77 3.40
C LEU A 215 2.00 3.50 3.50
N PHE A 216 1.81 2.94 4.70
CA PHE A 216 1.07 1.70 4.85
C PHE A 216 -0.37 1.84 4.40
N GLN A 217 -1.02 2.96 4.71
CA GLN A 217 -2.39 3.23 4.30
C GLN A 217 -2.52 3.41 2.77
N THR A 218 -1.53 4.06 2.14
CA THR A 218 -1.43 4.16 0.68
C THR A 218 -1.36 2.76 0.07
N LEU A 219 -0.52 1.88 0.62
CA LEU A 219 -0.41 0.50 0.16
C LEU A 219 -1.71 -0.28 0.40
N THR A 220 -2.40 -0.07 1.52
CA THR A 220 -3.69 -0.71 1.80
C THR A 220 -4.74 -0.33 0.76
N TYR A 221 -4.93 0.96 0.48
CA TYR A 221 -5.89 1.40 -0.54
C TYR A 221 -5.46 0.99 -1.95
N TRP A 222 -4.17 1.07 -2.27
CA TRP A 222 -3.67 0.70 -3.59
C TRP A 222 -3.88 -0.78 -3.91
N ASN A 223 -3.68 -1.65 -2.92
CA ASN A 223 -3.77 -3.09 -3.07
C ASN A 223 -5.20 -3.64 -2.86
N ASP A 224 -6.17 -2.80 -2.50
CA ASP A 224 -7.53 -3.26 -2.28
C ASP A 224 -8.24 -3.59 -3.60
N TRP A 225 -8.58 -4.87 -3.72
CA TRP A 225 -9.49 -5.41 -4.73
C TRP A 225 -10.83 -5.83 -4.12
N PHE A 226 -10.89 -6.01 -2.80
CA PHE A 226 -12.01 -6.66 -2.13
C PHE A 226 -13.22 -5.74 -1.99
N LEU A 227 -13.02 -4.46 -1.66
CA LEU A 227 -14.15 -3.52 -1.54
C LEU A 227 -14.86 -3.33 -2.89
N SER A 228 -14.10 -3.30 -3.98
CA SER A 228 -14.69 -3.23 -5.32
C SER A 228 -15.50 -4.49 -5.65
N LEU A 229 -14.99 -5.68 -5.32
CA LEU A 229 -15.72 -6.94 -5.51
C LEU A 229 -17.05 -6.95 -4.73
N VAL A 230 -17.04 -6.44 -3.50
CA VAL A 230 -18.21 -6.54 -2.60
C VAL A 230 -19.24 -5.43 -2.84
N PHE A 231 -18.80 -4.19 -3.04
CA PHE A 231 -19.70 -3.03 -3.06
C PHE A 231 -19.99 -2.47 -4.45
N ILE A 232 -19.21 -2.81 -5.47
CA ILE A 232 -19.35 -2.26 -6.82
C ILE A 232 -19.90 -3.34 -7.76
N THR A 233 -21.13 -3.13 -8.22
CA THR A 233 -21.78 -3.95 -9.25
C THR A 233 -21.66 -3.30 -10.63
N LYS A 234 -21.63 -1.96 -10.70
CA LYS A 234 -21.45 -1.23 -11.97
C LYS A 234 -19.99 -1.24 -12.40
N ASP A 235 -19.72 -1.74 -13.61
CA ASP A 235 -18.35 -1.89 -14.15
C ASP A 235 -17.54 -0.59 -14.18
N GLY A 236 -18.18 0.58 -14.15
CA GLY A 236 -17.48 1.86 -14.21
C GLY A 236 -16.68 2.25 -12.96
N ASN A 237 -16.98 1.72 -11.77
CA ASN A 237 -16.44 2.26 -10.51
C ASN A 237 -15.42 1.32 -9.82
N ILE A 238 -14.70 0.52 -10.60
CA ILE A 238 -13.80 -0.51 -10.06
C ILE A 238 -12.34 -0.08 -9.96
N THR A 239 -11.64 -0.52 -8.91
CA THR A 239 -10.19 -0.30 -8.74
C THR A 239 -9.38 -1.12 -9.73
N VAL A 240 -8.15 -0.67 -10.02
CA VAL A 240 -7.22 -1.38 -10.92
C VAL A 240 -6.91 -2.80 -10.43
N GLN A 241 -6.74 -3.00 -9.12
CA GLN A 241 -6.48 -4.32 -8.56
C GLN A 241 -7.67 -5.26 -8.76
N TYR A 242 -8.89 -4.77 -8.57
CA TYR A 242 -10.08 -5.57 -8.84
C TYR A 242 -10.25 -5.86 -10.34
N LEU A 243 -9.92 -4.92 -11.22
CA LEU A 243 -9.93 -5.16 -12.66
C LEU A 243 -8.96 -6.30 -13.05
N MET A 244 -7.75 -6.31 -12.49
CA MET A 244 -6.78 -7.39 -12.71
C MET A 244 -7.31 -8.72 -12.16
N TYR A 245 -7.87 -8.72 -10.95
CA TYR A 245 -8.49 -9.91 -10.34
C TYR A 245 -9.67 -10.46 -11.16
N LYS A 246 -10.58 -9.58 -11.60
CA LYS A 246 -11.73 -9.94 -12.45
C LYS A 246 -11.28 -10.52 -13.79
N THR A 247 -10.28 -9.90 -14.42
CA THR A 247 -9.68 -10.40 -15.67
C THR A 247 -9.08 -11.79 -15.49
N MET A 248 -8.36 -12.02 -14.39
CA MET A 248 -7.82 -13.34 -14.04
C MET A 248 -8.93 -14.40 -13.91
N LEU A 249 -9.99 -14.10 -13.16
CA LEU A 249 -11.11 -15.03 -12.99
C LEU A 249 -11.81 -15.35 -14.32
N ASN A 250 -11.97 -14.35 -15.19
CA ASN A 250 -12.55 -14.54 -16.52
C ASN A 250 -11.67 -15.44 -17.40
N ILE A 251 -10.33 -15.26 -17.37
CA ILE A 251 -9.39 -16.12 -18.09
C ILE A 251 -9.49 -17.56 -17.58
N GLN A 252 -9.50 -17.76 -16.25
CA GLN A 252 -9.62 -19.09 -15.67
C GLN A 252 -10.96 -19.76 -16.01
N PHE A 253 -12.07 -19.00 -15.99
CA PHE A 253 -13.37 -19.51 -16.37
C PHE A 253 -13.38 -19.98 -17.83
N LEU A 254 -12.84 -19.17 -18.75
CA LEU A 254 -12.74 -19.53 -20.17
C LEU A 254 -11.82 -20.72 -20.43
N ALA A 255 -10.70 -20.82 -19.69
CA ALA A 255 -9.75 -21.92 -19.81
C ALA A 255 -10.33 -23.27 -19.32
N ASN A 256 -11.16 -23.24 -18.27
CA ASN A 256 -11.76 -24.44 -17.69
C ASN A 256 -13.12 -24.83 -18.30
N ASN A 257 -13.73 -23.96 -19.12
CA ASN A 257 -15.01 -24.22 -19.76
C ASN A 257 -14.83 -24.62 -21.23
N SER A 258 -14.71 -25.92 -21.47
CA SER A 258 -14.48 -26.52 -22.79
C SER A 258 -15.53 -26.13 -23.85
N THR A 259 -16.78 -25.89 -23.44
CA THR A 259 -17.87 -25.43 -24.32
C THR A 259 -17.68 -23.97 -24.76
N ALA A 260 -17.28 -23.09 -23.84
CA ALA A 260 -16.98 -21.69 -24.17
C ALA A 260 -15.71 -21.57 -25.05
N ALA A 261 -14.70 -22.41 -24.78
CA ALA A 261 -13.48 -22.50 -25.58
C ALA A 261 -13.77 -22.94 -27.03
N ALA A 262 -14.68 -23.89 -27.22
CA ALA A 262 -15.08 -24.38 -28.54
C ALA A 262 -15.83 -23.32 -29.37
N ALA A 263 -16.69 -22.51 -28.73
CA ALA A 263 -17.44 -21.44 -29.41
C ALA A 263 -16.54 -20.31 -29.95
N ILE A 264 -15.49 -19.94 -29.22
CA ILE A 264 -14.52 -18.90 -29.63
C ILE A 264 -13.63 -19.40 -30.77
N THR A 265 -13.21 -20.67 -30.70
CA THR A 265 -12.41 -21.31 -31.75
C THR A 265 -13.21 -21.43 -33.05
N ALA A 266 -14.51 -21.73 -32.97
CA ALA A 266 -15.43 -21.75 -34.10
C ALA A 266 -15.67 -20.36 -34.73
N ALA A 267 -15.48 -19.27 -33.97
CA ALA A 267 -15.56 -17.90 -34.46
C ALA A 267 -14.25 -17.37 -35.10
N GLY A 268 -13.25 -18.23 -35.31
CA GLY A 268 -11.97 -17.88 -35.93
C GLY A 268 -10.96 -17.22 -34.98
N GLY A 269 -11.23 -17.21 -33.67
CA GLY A 269 -10.27 -16.77 -32.67
C GLY A 269 -9.23 -17.85 -32.37
N THR A 270 -7.95 -17.57 -32.56
CA THR A 270 -6.87 -18.46 -32.10
C THR A 270 -6.90 -18.57 -30.57
N PHE A 271 -7.25 -19.76 -30.07
CA PHE A 271 -7.29 -20.11 -28.65
C PHE A 271 -5.86 -20.22 -28.09
N LYS A 272 -5.27 -19.08 -27.75
CA LYS A 272 -4.12 -19.00 -26.85
C LYS A 272 -4.35 -17.80 -25.95
N PHE A 273 -5.20 -17.96 -24.93
CA PHE A 273 -5.23 -16.99 -23.84
C PHE A 273 -3.91 -17.14 -23.08
N PRO A 274 -3.07 -16.10 -23.05
CA PRO A 274 -1.79 -16.19 -22.38
C PRO A 274 -2.03 -16.15 -20.86
N SER A 275 -2.35 -17.27 -20.23
CA SER A 275 -2.80 -17.27 -18.83
C SER A 275 -1.67 -16.91 -17.87
N GLU A 276 -0.45 -17.37 -18.15
CA GLU A 276 0.70 -17.06 -17.30
C GLU A 276 1.34 -15.73 -17.66
N THR A 277 1.50 -15.42 -18.95
CA THR A 277 2.12 -14.15 -19.37
C THR A 277 1.19 -12.95 -19.12
N VAL A 278 -0.14 -13.09 -19.27
CA VAL A 278 -1.11 -12.04 -18.84
C VAL A 278 -1.10 -11.88 -17.33
N ARG A 279 -1.00 -12.97 -16.55
CA ARG A 279 -0.84 -12.88 -15.08
C ARG A 279 0.35 -12.01 -14.71
N MET A 280 1.51 -12.27 -15.31
CA MET A 280 2.71 -11.48 -15.02
C MET A 280 2.59 -10.04 -15.52
N ALA A 281 2.00 -9.82 -16.70
CA ALA A 281 1.74 -8.48 -17.22
C ALA A 281 0.82 -7.65 -16.31
N MET A 282 -0.23 -8.26 -15.75
CA MET A 282 -1.13 -7.61 -14.78
C MET A 282 -0.38 -7.19 -13.52
N VAL A 283 0.58 -7.98 -13.04
CA VAL A 283 1.44 -7.62 -11.90
C VAL A 283 2.33 -6.42 -12.24
N VAL A 284 2.97 -6.42 -13.41
CA VAL A 284 3.82 -5.30 -13.87
C VAL A 284 3.01 -4.00 -13.95
N VAL A 285 1.81 -4.07 -14.54
CA VAL A 285 0.88 -2.94 -14.66
C VAL A 285 0.42 -2.49 -13.26
N GLY A 286 0.00 -3.41 -12.39
CA GLY A 286 -0.46 -3.11 -11.04
C GLY A 286 0.59 -2.45 -10.12
N ILE A 287 1.86 -2.83 -10.25
CA ILE A 287 2.97 -2.28 -9.43
C ILE A 287 3.41 -0.89 -9.91
N GLY A 288 3.20 -0.55 -11.19
CA GLY A 288 3.73 0.66 -11.82
C GLY A 288 3.60 1.94 -10.97
N PRO A 289 2.41 2.34 -10.52
CA PRO A 289 2.25 3.58 -9.74
C PRO A 289 2.91 3.56 -8.35
N ILE A 290 3.03 2.40 -7.71
CA ILE A 290 3.77 2.30 -6.43
C ILE A 290 5.27 2.59 -6.66
N ILE A 291 5.85 2.10 -7.77
CA ILE A 291 7.26 2.35 -8.09
C ILE A 291 7.51 3.86 -8.21
N PHE A 292 6.61 4.60 -8.86
CA PHE A 292 6.73 6.06 -8.99
C PHE A 292 6.50 6.81 -7.68
N ALA A 293 5.65 6.28 -6.79
CA ALA A 293 5.40 6.86 -5.47
C ALA A 293 6.53 6.58 -4.46
N TYR A 294 7.28 5.48 -4.61
CA TYR A 294 8.29 5.04 -3.65
C TYR A 294 9.36 6.10 -3.31
N PRO A 295 9.98 6.81 -4.28
CA PRO A 295 10.97 7.86 -3.99
C PRO A 295 10.44 8.98 -3.08
N PHE A 296 9.14 9.28 -3.15
CA PHE A 296 8.51 10.29 -2.30
C PHE A 296 8.52 9.86 -0.83
N PHE A 297 8.18 8.60 -0.55
CA PHE A 297 8.16 8.07 0.81
C PHE A 297 9.58 7.82 1.36
N GLN A 298 10.51 7.38 0.50
CA GLN A 298 11.91 7.10 0.88
C GLN A 298 12.56 8.30 1.59
N LYS A 299 12.33 9.53 1.13
CA LYS A 299 12.87 10.76 1.75
C LYS A 299 12.46 10.92 3.22
N TYR A 300 11.24 10.52 3.58
CA TYR A 300 10.74 10.62 4.95
C TYR A 300 11.28 9.49 5.84
N PHE A 301 11.44 8.28 5.30
CA PHE A 301 12.04 7.15 6.02
C PHE A 301 13.50 7.41 6.39
N VAL A 302 14.31 7.90 5.45
CA VAL A 302 15.73 8.21 5.70
C VAL A 302 15.86 9.26 6.81
N LYS A 303 15.03 10.31 6.79
CA LYS A 303 15.01 11.32 7.85
C LYS A 303 14.58 10.75 9.22
N GLY A 304 13.52 9.94 9.25
CA GLY A 304 13.03 9.31 10.48
C GLY A 304 14.06 8.39 11.15
N LEU A 305 14.77 7.58 10.35
CA LEU A 305 15.85 6.72 10.82
C LEU A 305 17.05 7.52 11.33
N THR A 306 17.42 8.61 10.66
CA THR A 306 18.54 9.47 11.10
C THR A 306 18.27 10.20 12.41
N VAL A 307 17.02 10.62 12.70
CA VAL A 307 16.70 11.30 13.97
C VAL A 307 16.65 10.31 15.14
N GLY A 308 16.24 9.05 14.91
CA GLY A 308 16.29 7.99 15.91
C GLY A 308 17.72 7.56 16.27
N ALA A 309 18.66 7.63 15.34
CA ALA A 309 20.06 7.24 15.53
C ALA A 309 20.90 8.25 16.34
N VAL A 310 20.46 9.50 16.46
CA VAL A 310 21.19 10.56 17.21
C VAL A 310 20.80 10.60 18.70
N LYS A 311 19.85 9.76 19.14
CA LYS A 311 19.49 9.59 20.56
C LYS A 311 20.32 8.52 21.29
N GLY A 312 21.43 8.06 20.69
CA GLY A 312 22.37 7.09 21.28
C GLY A 312 23.76 7.68 21.53
#